data_AF-A0AAP0J634-F1
#
_entry.id   AF-A0AAP0J634-F1
#
_cell.length_a   1.000
_cell.length_b   1.000
_cell.length_c   1.000
_cell.angle_alpha   90.00
_cell.angle_beta   90.00
_cell.angle_gamma   90.00
#
_symmetry.space_group_name_H-M   'P 1'
#
loop_
_entity.id
_entity.type
_entity.pdbx_description
1 polymer ?
#
loop_
_entity_poly.entity_id
_entity_poly.type
_entity_poly.pdbx_seq_one_letter_code
_entity_poly.pdbx_strand_id
1 'polypeptide(L)' 'MLDAIKGVSKSNKNRLFINSCFAHCHSERQDTWFADDSPMIQDKSVALSVGDWFFDPVGVNAIDCPYPCDNTCHNLVFE' A
#
# COMPACT_ATOMS: atom_id res chain seq x y z
N MET A 1 -6.35 10.85 7.72
CA MET A 1 -5.42 10.59 6.58
C MET A 1 -6.20 10.23 5.31
N LEU A 2 -6.99 9.15 5.30
CA LEU A 2 -7.76 8.73 4.11
C LEU A 2 -8.71 9.80 3.54
N ASP A 3 -9.32 10.64 4.38
CA ASP A 3 -10.17 11.74 3.87
C ASP A 3 -9.39 12.78 3.07
N ALA A 4 -8.13 13.04 3.42
CA ALA A 4 -7.31 14.05 2.76
C ALA A 4 -6.91 13.65 1.33
N ILE A 5 -6.83 12.35 1.05
CA ILE A 5 -6.47 11.83 -0.28
C ILE A 5 -7.68 11.63 -1.21
N LYS A 6 -8.92 11.83 -0.74
CA LYS A 6 -10.15 11.63 -1.53
C LYS A 6 -10.17 12.41 -2.84
N GLY A 7 -9.54 13.59 -2.87
CA GLY A 7 -9.42 14.37 -4.11
C GLY A 7 -8.49 13.71 -5.13
N VAL A 8 -7.38 13.14 -4.65
CA VAL A 8 -6.35 12.48 -5.46
C VAL A 8 -6.83 11.10 -5.92
N SER A 9 -7.52 10.34 -5.06
CA SER A 9 -7.95 8.97 -5.39
C SER A 9 -9.06 8.87 -6.44
N LYS A 10 -9.77 9.97 -6.73
CA LYS A 10 -10.83 10.02 -7.75
C LYS A 10 -10.32 10.01 -9.19
N SER A 11 -9.06 10.39 -9.41
CA SER A 11 -8.47 10.39 -10.75
C SER A 11 -8.01 8.99 -11.14
N ASN A 12 -8.46 8.51 -12.30
CA ASN A 12 -8.00 7.25 -12.89
C ASN A 12 -6.54 7.31 -13.42
N LYS A 13 -5.95 8.51 -13.47
CA LYS A 13 -4.54 8.71 -13.79
C LYS A 13 -3.63 8.48 -12.57
N ASN A 14 -4.20 8.52 -11.37
CA ASN A 14 -3.46 8.30 -10.15
C ASN A 14 -3.48 6.82 -9.79
N ARG A 15 -2.37 6.37 -9.21
CA ARG A 15 -2.15 4.99 -8.79
C ARG A 15 -1.57 5.05 -7.39
N LEU A 16 -2.33 4.55 -6.43
CA LEU A 16 -2.05 4.65 -5.02
C LEU A 16 -2.04 3.24 -4.43
N PHE A 17 -1.03 2.97 -3.61
CA PHE A 17 -1.02 1.87 -2.66
C PHE A 17 -0.95 2.48 -1.27
N ILE A 18 -2.04 2.39 -0.51
CA ILE A 18 -2.16 2.98 0.83
C ILE A 18 -2.77 1.93 1.73
N ASN A 19 -1.92 1.26 2.50
CA ASN A 19 -2.33 0.26 3.47
C ASN A 19 -2.40 0.85 4.88
N SER A 20 -3.11 0.17 5.78
CA SER A 20 -3.24 0.57 7.17
C SER A 20 -1.98 0.21 7.99
N CYS A 21 -0.87 0.89 7.72
CA CYS A 21 0.42 0.66 8.39
C CYS A 21 0.96 1.85 9.16
N PHE A 22 1.54 1.60 10.34
CA PHE A 22 2.44 2.53 11.01
C PHE A 22 3.89 2.22 10.61
N ALA A 23 4.32 2.69 9.44
CA ALA A 23 5.66 2.46 8.92
C ALA A 23 6.19 3.67 8.13
N HIS A 24 7.50 3.74 7.94
CA HIS A 24 8.20 4.76 7.15
C HIS A 24 9.20 4.08 6.21
N CYS A 25 9.60 4.75 5.11
CA CYS A 25 10.52 4.21 4.10
C CYS A 25 10.07 2.86 3.51
N HIS A 26 8.76 2.66 3.34
CA HIS A 26 8.21 1.36 2.91
C HIS A 26 8.82 0.86 1.59
N SER A 27 9.12 1.74 0.64
CA SER A 27 9.79 1.40 -0.62
C SER A 27 11.26 1.04 -0.52
N GLU A 28 11.92 1.41 0.57
CA GLU A 28 13.36 1.15 0.78
C GLU A 28 13.58 -0.14 1.58
N ARG A 29 12.55 -0.61 2.29
CA ARG A 29 12.54 -1.79 3.15
C ARG A 29 12.39 -3.08 2.34
N GLN A 30 13.50 -3.64 1.86
CA GLN A 30 13.50 -4.88 1.08
C GLN A 30 12.88 -6.08 1.81
N ASP A 31 12.99 -6.09 3.13
CA ASP A 31 12.39 -7.06 4.05
C ASP A 31 10.85 -7.04 4.08
N THR A 32 10.22 -5.97 3.56
CA THR A 32 8.74 -5.86 3.52
C THR A 32 8.20 -5.50 2.14
N TRP A 33 9.09 -5.16 1.20
CA TRP A 33 8.70 -4.77 -0.15
C TRP A 33 8.29 -5.97 -1.01
N PHE A 34 9.08 -7.05 -0.95
CA PHE A 34 8.83 -8.27 -1.72
C PHE A 34 9.30 -9.54 -0.99
N ALA A 35 9.06 -9.57 0.32
CA ALA A 35 9.19 -10.77 1.15
C ALA A 35 7.90 -11.62 1.14
N ASP A 36 8.00 -12.87 1.58
CA ASP A 36 6.86 -13.81 1.67
C ASP A 36 5.73 -13.30 2.57
N ASP A 37 6.05 -12.47 3.58
CA ASP A 37 5.13 -11.85 4.54
C ASP A 37 4.97 -10.34 4.31
N SER A 38 5.23 -9.84 3.10
CA SER A 38 5.02 -8.43 2.75
C SER A 38 3.60 -7.96 3.09
N PRO A 39 3.40 -6.69 3.50
CA PRO A 39 2.07 -6.14 3.69
C PRO A 39 1.22 -6.19 2.42
N MET A 40 -0.07 -6.49 2.58
CA MET A 40 -1.01 -6.77 1.51
C MET A 40 -2.30 -5.99 1.64
N ILE A 41 -2.86 -5.58 0.51
CA ILE A 41 -4.24 -5.12 0.38
C ILE A 41 -4.95 -6.09 -0.56
N GLN A 42 -6.08 -6.65 -0.14
CA GLN A 42 -6.86 -7.60 -0.96
C GLN A 42 -5.99 -8.75 -1.52
N ASP A 43 -5.18 -9.36 -0.64
CA ASP A 43 -4.26 -10.46 -0.96
C ASP A 43 -3.18 -10.13 -2.01
N LYS A 44 -2.91 -8.84 -2.24
CA LYS A 44 -1.86 -8.37 -3.14
C LYS A 44 -0.80 -7.58 -2.38
N SER A 45 0.45 -8.06 -2.45
CA SER A 45 1.59 -7.37 -1.85
C SER A 45 1.90 -6.04 -2.53
N VAL A 46 2.67 -5.20 -1.85
CA VAL A 46 3.10 -3.90 -2.38
C VAL A 46 3.84 -4.04 -3.72
N ALA A 47 4.81 -4.96 -3.83
CA ALA A 47 5.55 -5.15 -5.07
C ALA A 47 4.68 -5.62 -6.24
N LEU A 48 3.71 -6.51 -5.99
CA LEU A 48 2.77 -6.94 -7.04
C LEU A 48 1.85 -5.79 -7.47
N SER A 49 1.37 -4.98 -6.51
CA SER A 49 0.55 -3.80 -6.79
C SER A 49 1.30 -2.76 -7.63
N VAL A 50 2.59 -2.56 -7.35
CA VAL A 50 3.47 -1.68 -8.13
C VAL A 50 3.76 -2.27 -9.50
N GLY A 51 3.95 -3.59 -9.61
CA GLY A 51 4.10 -4.30 -10.87
C GLY A 51 2.88 -4.14 -11.78
N ASP A 52 1.68 -4.35 -11.25
CA ASP A 52 0.43 -4.13 -11.97
C ASP A 52 0.30 -2.67 -12.43
N TRP A 53 0.67 -1.71 -11.59
CA TRP A 53 0.70 -0.30 -12.02
C TRP A 53 1.65 -0.07 -13.21
N PHE A 54 2.84 -0.65 -13.17
CA PHE A 54 3.85 -0.47 -14.20
C PHE A 54 3.47 -1.12 -15.53
N PHE A 55 2.88 -2.32 -15.49
CA PHE A 55 2.57 -3.11 -16.70
C PHE A 55 1.11 -2.95 -17.19
N ASP A 56 0.16 -2.51 -16.35
CA ASP A 56 -1.27 -2.41 -16.70
C ASP A 56 -1.80 -0.94 -16.69
N PRO A 57 -2.21 -0.41 -17.86
CA PRO A 57 -2.84 0.91 -17.97
C PRO A 57 -4.24 1.00 -17.32
N VAL A 58 -4.85 -0.10 -16.87
CA VAL A 58 -6.16 -0.14 -16.18
C VAL A 58 -6.04 -0.19 -14.65
N GLY A 59 -4.82 -0.29 -14.09
CA GLY A 59 -4.60 -0.46 -12.65
C GLY A 59 -5.45 0.44 -11.73
N VAL A 60 -5.95 -0.11 -10.65
CA VAL A 60 -6.86 0.59 -9.72
C VAL A 60 -6.06 1.04 -8.49
N ASN A 61 -6.53 2.10 -7.83
CA ASN A 61 -6.01 2.50 -6.53
C ASN A 61 -6.31 1.40 -5.49
N ALA A 62 -5.27 0.89 -4.82
CA ALA A 62 -5.38 0.01 -3.66
C ALA A 62 -5.32 0.87 -2.40
N ILE A 63 -6.48 1.13 -1.80
CA ILE A 63 -6.60 1.92 -0.57
C ILE A 63 -7.33 1.08 0.45
N ASP A 64 -6.71 0.89 1.60
CA ASP A 64 -7.19 0.08 2.69
C ASP A 64 -8.12 0.87 3.64
N CYS A 65 -8.57 0.21 4.71
CA CYS A 65 -9.36 0.82 5.78
C CYS A 65 -8.57 1.81 6.65
N PRO A 66 -9.26 2.64 7.47
CA PRO A 66 -8.60 3.48 8.44
C PRO A 66 -7.77 2.65 9.44
N TYR A 67 -6.54 3.12 9.71
CA TYR A 67 -5.67 2.49 10.70
C TYR A 67 -6.30 2.40 12.09
N PRO A 68 -6.07 1.30 12.84
CA PRO A 68 -5.31 0.08 12.51
C PRO A 68 -6.22 -1.09 12.08
N CYS A 69 -6.12 -1.56 10.83
CA CYS A 69 -6.87 -2.71 10.34
C CYS A 69 -6.05 -3.72 9.51
N ASP A 70 -4.92 -3.32 8.92
CA ASP A 70 -4.05 -4.22 8.16
C ASP A 70 -3.26 -5.13 9.12
N ASN A 71 -3.66 -6.40 9.17
CA ASN A 71 -3.01 -7.42 10.00
C ASN A 71 -1.74 -8.02 9.37
N THR A 72 -1.44 -7.66 8.12
CA THR A 72 -0.20 -8.05 7.43
C THR A 72 0.90 -7.00 7.58
N CYS A 73 0.60 -5.89 8.26
CA CYS A 73 1.52 -4.79 8.44
C CYS A 73 2.66 -5.10 9.43
N HIS A 74 3.89 -4.73 9.06
CA HIS A 74 5.03 -4.69 9.97
C HIS A 74 5.18 -3.27 10.55
N ASN A 75 4.48 -3.01 11.66
CA ASN A 75 4.48 -1.69 12.30
C ASN A 75 5.85 -1.36 12.94
N LEU A 76 6.39 -0.17 12.63
CA LEU A 76 7.65 0.33 13.19
C LEU A 76 7.41 1.03 14.53
N VAL A 77 7.18 0.24 15.58
CA VAL A 77 7.11 0.73 16.95
C VAL A 77 8.50 0.60 17.57
N PHE A 78 9.17 1.72 17.80
CA PHE A 78 10.47 1.75 18.48
C PHE A 78 10.23 1.87 19.99
N GLU A 79 10.88 1.01 20.78
CA GLU A 79 10.92 1.09 22.25
C GLU A 79 11.86 2.18 22.76
#